data_AF-A0AAU8A659-F1
#
_entry.id   AF-A0AAU8A659-F1
#
_cell.length_a   1.000
_cell.length_b   1.000
_cell.length_c   1.000
_cell.angle_alpha   90.00
_cell.angle_beta   90.00
_cell.angle_gamma   90.00
#
_symmetry.space_group_name_H-M   'P 1'
#
loop_
_entity.id
_entity.type
_entity.pdbx_description
1 polymer ?
#
loop_
_entity_poly.entity_id
_entity_poly.type
_entity_poly.pdbx_seq_one_letter_code
_entity_poly.pdbx_strand_id
1 'polypeptide(L)'
;MPFCPNCRDEYDAGYAVCADCGASLVPALPEEPEDEAPPWDSVMQPVFLTSASTSAESAMLSDLLKQNGISVLVREKEAGNYLKLYAGYSVYGEDIYVDRADYAAASEIADSFLACPFVPQKGGTYSGKRMRTLLAAGMAAFLIFLFIVMGMQLSH
;
A
#
# COMPACT_ATOMS: atom_id res chain seq x y z
N MET A 1 46.61 11.03 16.07
CA MET A 1 45.61 9.99 16.31
C MET A 1 45.61 9.02 15.14
N PRO A 2 46.12 7.80 15.30
CA PRO A 2 45.94 6.74 14.32
C PRO A 2 44.60 6.01 14.54
N PHE A 3 44.11 5.35 13.50
CA PHE A 3 42.82 4.67 13.42
C PHE A 3 43.02 3.18 13.09
N CYS A 4 42.11 2.34 13.57
CA CYS A 4 42.08 0.93 13.19
C CYS A 4 41.31 0.74 11.88
N PRO A 5 41.90 0.14 10.81
CA PRO A 5 41.21 -0.04 9.54
C PRO A 5 40.04 -1.04 9.60
N ASN A 6 40.01 -1.91 10.62
CA ASN A 6 38.99 -2.96 10.75
C ASN A 6 37.89 -2.57 11.75
N CYS A 7 38.27 -2.11 12.95
CA CYS A 7 37.31 -1.71 13.99
C CYS A 7 36.85 -0.26 13.86
N ARG A 8 37.58 0.58 13.10
CA ARG A 8 37.35 2.04 12.93
C ARG A 8 37.50 2.86 14.21
N ASP A 9 38.08 2.29 15.26
CA ASP A 9 38.40 3.01 16.50
C ASP A 9 39.58 3.99 16.33
N GLU A 10 39.52 5.09 17.08
CA GLU A 10 40.56 6.11 17.18
C GLU A 10 41.49 5.83 18.37
N TYR A 11 42.79 6.03 18.16
CA TYR A 11 43.82 5.83 19.18
C TYR A 11 44.66 7.09 19.40
N ASP A 12 45.28 7.15 20.58
CA ASP A 12 46.27 8.17 20.90
C ASP A 12 47.61 7.95 20.18
N ALA A 13 48.45 8.99 20.11
CA ALA A 13 49.78 8.90 19.54
C ALA A 13 50.70 8.01 20.40
N GLY A 14 51.37 7.04 19.76
CA GLY A 14 52.29 6.10 20.42
C GLY A 14 51.87 4.64 20.34
N TYR A 15 50.63 4.36 19.95
CA TYR A 15 50.14 3.00 19.69
C TYR A 15 50.29 2.65 18.21
N ALA A 16 50.80 1.45 17.92
CA ALA A 16 51.03 0.95 16.54
C ALA A 16 50.11 -0.21 16.15
N VAL A 17 49.44 -0.83 17.13
CA VAL A 17 48.65 -2.06 16.97
C VAL A 17 47.34 -1.93 17.75
N CYS A 18 46.23 -2.31 17.12
CA CYS A 18 44.90 -2.36 17.73
C CYS A 18 44.81 -3.46 18.80
N ALA A 19 44.24 -3.15 19.97
CA ALA A 19 44.09 -4.11 21.07
C ALA A 19 43.03 -5.20 20.79
N ASP A 20 42.00 -4.88 20.01
CA ASP A 20 40.86 -5.76 19.79
C ASP A 20 41.04 -6.71 18.59
N CYS A 21 41.59 -6.21 17.47
CA CYS A 21 41.78 -7.01 16.26
C CYS A 21 43.24 -7.29 15.89
N GLY A 22 44.21 -6.67 16.55
CA GLY A 22 45.64 -6.87 16.27
C GLY A 22 46.15 -6.26 14.95
N ALA A 23 45.33 -5.50 14.22
CA ALA A 23 45.74 -4.83 12.99
C ALA A 23 46.68 -3.65 13.26
N SER A 24 47.55 -3.32 12.29
CA SER A 24 48.40 -2.12 12.37
C SER A 24 47.56 -0.86 12.16
N LEU A 25 47.73 0.13 13.04
CA LEU A 25 46.96 1.36 13.02
C LEU A 25 47.43 2.27 11.87
N VAL A 26 46.47 2.85 11.14
CA VAL A 26 46.71 3.75 10.00
C VAL A 26 46.47 5.21 10.42
N PRO A 27 47.21 6.20 9.89
CA PRO A 27 47.05 7.60 10.30
C PRO A 27 45.70 8.22 9.91
N ALA A 28 45.03 7.68 8.89
CA ALA A 28 43.69 8.06 8.47
C ALA A 28 42.98 6.85 7.86
N LEU A 29 41.66 6.75 8.05
CA LEU A 29 40.85 5.76 7.34
C LEU A 29 40.75 6.14 5.86
N PRO A 30 40.67 5.16 4.95
CA PRO A 30 40.30 5.45 3.56
C PRO A 30 38.94 6.15 3.56
N GLU A 31 38.81 7.19 2.74
CA GLU A 31 37.51 7.82 2.48
C GLU A 31 36.56 6.73 1.97
N GLU A 32 35.38 6.63 2.59
CA GLU A 32 34.34 5.74 2.07
C GLU A 32 34.03 6.20 0.64
N PRO A 33 33.84 5.26 -0.32
CA PRO A 33 33.40 5.65 -1.64
C PRO A 33 32.12 6.46 -1.47
N GLU A 34 32.12 7.70 -1.95
CA GLU A 34 30.89 8.48 -2.07
C GLU A 34 29.96 7.64 -2.96
N ASP A 35 28.88 7.13 -2.38
CA ASP A 35 27.82 6.49 -3.14
C ASP A 35 27.27 7.57 -4.08
N GLU A 36 27.80 7.65 -5.30
CA GLU A 36 27.33 8.57 -6.32
C GLU A 36 25.84 8.32 -6.48
N ALA A 37 25.03 9.25 -5.98
CA ALA A 37 23.59 9.15 -6.09
C ALA A 37 23.25 8.95 -7.58
N PRO A 38 22.39 7.98 -7.93
CA PRO A 38 22.10 7.69 -9.31
C PRO A 38 21.65 8.97 -10.02
N PRO A 39 22.03 9.17 -11.31
CA PRO A 39 21.69 10.37 -12.05
C PRO A 39 20.19 10.68 -11.92
N TRP A 40 19.83 11.94 -11.70
CA TRP A 40 18.42 12.38 -11.53
C TRP A 40 17.51 11.96 -12.70
N ASP A 41 18.07 11.72 -13.89
CA ASP A 41 17.35 11.25 -15.08
C ASP A 41 16.99 9.75 -15.03
N SER A 42 17.58 8.99 -14.10
CA SER A 42 17.25 7.58 -13.87
C SER A 42 16.16 7.36 -12.81
N VAL A 43 15.67 8.43 -12.20
CA VAL A 43 14.61 8.41 -11.19
C VAL A 43 13.27 8.69 -11.87
N MET A 44 12.27 7.82 -11.66
CA MET A 44 10.92 8.00 -12.20
C MET A 44 10.36 9.37 -11.83
N GLN A 45 9.89 10.14 -12.83
CA GLN A 45 9.31 11.47 -12.63
C GLN A 45 7.78 11.38 -12.68
N PRO A 46 7.09 11.33 -11.53
CA PRO A 46 5.65 11.08 -11.51
C PRO A 46 4.87 12.28 -12.06
N VAL A 47 4.12 12.03 -13.14
CA VAL A 47 3.19 12.97 -13.77
C VAL A 47 1.77 12.44 -13.59
N PHE A 48 0.85 13.33 -13.22
CA PHE A 48 -0.56 13.00 -13.02
C PHE A 48 -1.22 12.59 -14.36
N LEU A 49 -1.83 11.42 -14.39
CA LEU A 49 -2.56 10.89 -15.54
C LEU A 49 -4.05 11.15 -15.42
N THR A 50 -4.68 10.53 -14.42
CA THR A 50 -6.13 10.58 -14.20
C THR A 50 -6.48 10.21 -12.76
N SER A 51 -7.72 10.50 -12.36
CA SER A 51 -8.25 10.08 -11.07
C SER A 51 -9.35 9.04 -11.23
N ALA A 52 -9.17 7.89 -10.61
CA ALA A 52 -10.17 6.84 -10.54
C ALA A 52 -11.18 7.16 -9.42
N SER A 53 -12.44 6.85 -9.66
CA SER A 53 -13.53 7.06 -8.69
C SER A 53 -13.58 5.98 -7.61
N THR A 54 -13.07 4.78 -7.91
CA THR A 54 -13.08 3.63 -7.01
C THR A 54 -11.74 2.90 -7.02
N SER A 55 -11.45 2.16 -5.94
CA SER A 55 -10.24 1.31 -5.86
C SER A 55 -10.25 0.15 -6.86
N ALA A 56 -11.43 -0.28 -7.33
CA ALA A 56 -11.54 -1.31 -8.35
C ALA A 56 -11.12 -0.75 -9.73
N GLU A 57 -11.58 0.45 -10.07
CA GLU A 57 -11.21 1.15 -11.30
C GLU A 57 -9.72 1.46 -11.34
N SER A 58 -9.14 1.95 -10.23
CA SER A 58 -7.71 2.23 -10.15
C SER A 58 -6.86 0.98 -10.31
N ALA A 59 -7.28 -0.15 -9.71
CA ALA A 59 -6.59 -1.42 -9.83
C ALA A 59 -6.61 -1.94 -11.28
N MET A 60 -7.75 -1.85 -11.97
CA MET A 60 -7.87 -2.26 -13.37
C MET A 60 -6.99 -1.42 -14.28
N LEU A 61 -7.03 -0.09 -14.13
CA LEU A 61 -6.23 0.81 -14.95
C LEU A 61 -4.73 0.63 -14.66
N SER A 62 -4.36 0.45 -13.39
CA SER A 62 -2.98 0.16 -13.00
C SER A 62 -2.45 -1.13 -13.59
N ASP A 63 -3.28 -2.18 -13.63
CA ASP A 63 -2.90 -3.47 -14.21
C ASP A 63 -2.71 -3.36 -15.72
N LEU A 64 -3.63 -2.68 -16.41
CA LEU A 64 -3.55 -2.44 -17.85
C LEU A 64 -2.28 -1.66 -18.24
N LEU A 65 -1.95 -0.60 -17.50
CA LEU A 65 -0.73 0.20 -17.72
C LEU A 65 0.53 -0.64 -17.48
N LYS A 66 0.56 -1.45 -16.41
CA LYS A 66 1.70 -2.34 -16.11
C LYS A 66 1.90 -3.42 -17.17
N GLN A 67 0.82 -3.97 -17.74
CA GLN A 67 0.91 -4.94 -18.85
C GLN A 67 1.54 -4.33 -20.11
N ASN A 68 1.42 -3.01 -20.29
CA ASN A 68 2.06 -2.26 -21.38
C ASN A 68 3.48 -1.78 -21.02
N GLY A 69 4.02 -2.20 -19.88
CA GLY A 69 5.37 -1.85 -19.44
C GLY A 69 5.49 -0.47 -18.80
N ILE A 70 4.37 0.20 -18.49
CA ILE A 70 4.36 1.55 -17.91
C ILE A 70 4.40 1.44 -16.38
N SER A 71 5.34 2.16 -15.76
CA SER A 71 5.42 2.25 -14.30
C SER A 71 4.31 3.15 -13.75
N VAL A 72 3.57 2.64 -12.77
CA VAL A 72 2.40 3.33 -12.20
C VAL A 72 2.57 3.54 -10.70
N LEU A 73 2.32 4.77 -10.26
CA LEU A 73 2.22 5.15 -8.86
C LEU A 73 0.79 5.55 -8.54
N VAL A 74 0.16 4.84 -7.59
CA VAL A 74 -1.20 5.14 -7.13
C VAL A 74 -1.12 5.87 -5.79
N ARG A 75 -1.87 6.97 -5.66
CA ARG A 75 -1.99 7.74 -4.42
C ARG A 75 -3.46 7.84 -4.02
N GLU A 76 -3.76 7.57 -2.77
CA GLU A 76 -5.10 7.75 -2.25
C GLU A 76 -5.41 9.24 -2.05
N LYS A 77 -6.61 9.67 -2.42
CA LYS A 77 -7.04 11.04 -2.18
C LYS A 77 -7.29 11.27 -0.69
N GLU A 78 -6.96 12.48 -0.24
CA GLU A 78 -7.29 12.98 1.10
C GLU A 78 -6.92 11.99 2.23
N ALA A 79 -7.83 11.78 3.18
CA ALA A 79 -7.71 10.80 4.25
C ALA A 79 -8.17 9.39 3.81
N GLY A 80 -8.24 9.11 2.51
CA GLY A 80 -8.61 7.80 1.96
C GLY A 80 -7.80 6.67 2.57
N ASN A 81 -6.49 6.86 2.72
CA ASN A 81 -5.59 5.86 3.30
C ASN A 81 -5.92 5.56 4.76
N TYR A 82 -6.24 6.60 5.54
CA TYR A 82 -6.65 6.42 6.93
C TYR A 82 -7.98 5.65 7.03
N LEU A 83 -8.95 6.01 6.20
CA LEU A 83 -10.25 5.34 6.15
C LEU A 83 -10.15 3.90 5.65
N LYS A 84 -9.27 3.63 4.69
CA LYS A 84 -8.99 2.28 4.19
C LYS A 84 -8.38 1.39 5.26
N LEU A 85 -7.42 1.90 6.02
CA LEU A 85 -6.83 1.17 7.15
C LEU A 85 -7.86 0.89 8.25
N TYR A 86 -8.80 1.80 8.49
CA TYR A 86 -9.82 1.65 9.52
C TYR A 86 -11.01 0.77 9.10
N ALA A 87 -11.62 1.06 7.95
CA ALA A 87 -12.87 0.46 7.48
C ALA A 87 -12.67 -0.66 6.44
N GLY A 88 -11.45 -0.85 5.93
CA GLY A 88 -11.13 -1.80 4.86
C GLY A 88 -11.49 -1.31 3.46
N TYR A 89 -12.09 -0.12 3.32
CA TYR A 89 -12.41 0.50 2.04
C TYR A 89 -12.26 2.02 2.13
N SER A 90 -11.86 2.64 1.01
CA SER A 90 -11.89 4.09 0.85
C SER A 90 -13.12 4.48 0.04
N VAL A 91 -13.83 5.52 0.49
CA VAL A 91 -14.90 6.18 -0.29
C VAL A 91 -14.33 7.28 -1.19
N TYR A 92 -13.08 7.67 -0.93
CA TYR A 92 -12.33 8.59 -1.76
C TYR A 92 -11.62 7.81 -2.86
N GLY A 93 -11.70 8.34 -4.08
CA GLY A 93 -11.01 7.80 -5.24
C GLY A 93 -9.48 7.85 -5.09
N GLU A 94 -8.79 7.33 -6.10
CA GLU A 94 -7.33 7.26 -6.13
C GLU A 94 -6.79 8.01 -7.35
N ASP A 95 -5.68 8.72 -7.17
CA ASP A 95 -4.97 9.43 -8.22
C ASP A 95 -3.85 8.55 -8.78
N ILE A 96 -3.76 8.49 -10.11
CA ILE A 96 -2.81 7.66 -10.83
C ILE A 96 -1.75 8.55 -11.47
N TYR A 97 -0.50 8.21 -11.20
CA TYR A 97 0.68 8.88 -11.72
C TYR A 97 1.50 7.91 -12.55
N VAL A 98 2.10 8.41 -13.62
CA VAL A 98 2.97 7.67 -14.56
C VAL A 98 4.27 8.43 -14.76
N ASP A 99 5.29 7.77 -15.30
CA ASP A 99 6.52 8.47 -15.64
C ASP A 99 6.29 9.50 -16.75
N ARG A 100 7.03 10.61 -16.71
CA ARG A 100 6.99 11.66 -17.73
C ARG A 100 7.28 11.11 -19.13
N ALA A 101 8.18 10.13 -19.23
CA ALA A 101 8.54 9.50 -20.51
C ALA A 101 7.35 8.76 -21.16
N ASP A 102 6.50 8.14 -20.34
CA ASP A 102 5.42 7.25 -20.79
C ASP A 102 4.04 7.92 -20.81
N TYR A 103 3.97 9.21 -20.46
CA TYR A 103 2.72 9.96 -20.33
C TYR A 103 1.84 9.88 -21.58
N ALA A 104 2.44 10.01 -22.77
CA ALA A 104 1.70 9.96 -24.04
C ALA A 104 1.01 8.60 -24.24
N ALA A 105 1.74 7.50 -24.08
CA ALA A 105 1.19 6.16 -24.21
C ALA A 105 0.14 5.86 -23.13
N ALA A 106 0.40 6.29 -21.89
CA ALA A 106 -0.52 6.12 -20.78
C ALA A 106 -1.85 6.87 -21.00
N SER A 107 -1.80 8.07 -21.59
CA SER A 107 -3.00 8.87 -21.88
C SER A 107 -3.91 8.20 -22.91
N GLU A 108 -3.35 7.61 -23.97
CA GLU A 108 -4.14 6.88 -24.98
C GLU A 108 -4.83 5.64 -24.37
N ILE A 109 -4.12 4.91 -23.53
CA ILE A 109 -4.65 3.73 -22.84
C ILE A 109 -5.77 4.14 -21.89
N ALA A 110 -5.55 5.19 -21.09
CA ALA A 110 -6.55 5.70 -20.15
C ALA A 110 -7.80 6.21 -20.88
N ASP A 111 -7.64 6.96 -21.97
CA ASP A 111 -8.75 7.47 -22.78
C ASP A 111 -9.55 6.31 -23.39
N SER A 112 -8.89 5.28 -23.91
CA SER A 112 -9.56 4.09 -24.44
C SER A 112 -10.36 3.34 -23.36
N PHE A 113 -9.82 3.27 -22.14
CA PHE A 113 -10.47 2.62 -21.00
C PHE A 113 -11.69 3.41 -20.52
N LEU A 114 -11.58 4.74 -20.48
CA LEU A 114 -12.67 5.64 -20.08
C LEU A 114 -13.77 5.78 -21.15
N ALA A 115 -13.42 5.67 -22.43
CA ALA A 115 -14.37 5.77 -23.55
C ALA A 115 -15.34 4.58 -23.63
N CYS A 116 -14.99 3.43 -23.05
CA CYS A 116 -15.87 2.28 -22.96
C CYS A 116 -16.54 2.29 -21.57
N PRO A 117 -17.82 2.69 -21.45
CA PRO A 117 -18.52 2.53 -20.18
C PRO A 117 -18.52 1.05 -19.81
N PHE A 118 -17.88 0.74 -18.69
CA PHE A 118 -17.79 -0.59 -18.10
C PHE A 118 -19.16 -1.26 -18.08
N VAL A 119 -19.33 -2.30 -18.91
CA VAL A 119 -20.38 -3.30 -18.69
C VAL A 119 -19.89 -4.17 -17.55
N PRO A 120 -20.60 -4.24 -16.41
CA PRO A 120 -20.21 -5.09 -15.32
C PRO A 120 -20.13 -6.54 -15.80
N GLN A 121 -18.92 -7.09 -15.80
CA GLN A 121 -18.76 -8.53 -15.97
C GLN A 121 -19.42 -9.19 -14.76
N LYS A 122 -20.55 -9.86 -14.99
CA LYS A 122 -21.19 -10.69 -13.97
C LYS A 122 -20.16 -11.69 -13.49
N GLY A 123 -19.60 -11.45 -12.30
CA GLY A 123 -18.83 -12.43 -11.57
C GLY A 123 -19.61 -13.74 -11.58
N GLY A 124 -18.92 -14.82 -11.93
CA GLY A 124 -19.49 -16.15 -12.07
C GLY A 124 -20.44 -16.45 -10.92
N THR A 125 -21.62 -16.95 -11.26
CA THR A 125 -22.65 -17.33 -10.30
C THR A 125 -22.10 -18.41 -9.38
N TYR A 126 -21.58 -18.04 -8.22
CA TYR A 126 -21.39 -19.00 -7.13
C TYR A 126 -22.79 -19.43 -6.69
N SER A 127 -23.13 -20.68 -7.01
CA SER A 127 -24.36 -21.34 -6.57
C SER A 127 -24.31 -21.54 -5.05
N GLY A 128 -24.51 -20.47 -4.29
CA GLY A 128 -24.86 -20.52 -2.89
C GLY A 128 -26.28 -21.03 -2.74
N LYS A 129 -26.46 -22.36 -2.81
CA LYS A 129 -27.71 -23.01 -2.44
C LYS A 129 -28.10 -22.58 -1.03
N ARG A 130 -29.22 -21.86 -0.94
CA ARG A 130 -30.22 -21.86 0.13
C ARG A 130 -29.69 -21.84 1.58
N MET A 131 -29.60 -20.65 2.15
CA MET A 131 -29.71 -20.50 3.62
C MET A 131 -30.32 -19.14 3.97
N ARG A 132 -31.58 -18.89 3.58
CA ARG A 132 -32.34 -17.69 3.95
C ARG A 132 -33.76 -18.03 4.36
N THR A 133 -33.96 -18.99 5.27
CA THR A 133 -35.28 -19.23 5.90
C THR A 133 -35.22 -19.78 7.33
N LEU A 134 -34.12 -19.59 8.09
CA LEU A 134 -34.02 -20.10 9.47
C LEU A 134 -33.57 -19.07 10.52
N LEU A 135 -33.64 -17.76 10.25
CA LEU A 135 -33.37 -16.72 11.26
C LEU A 135 -34.60 -15.90 11.71
N ALA A 136 -35.75 -16.05 11.04
CA ALA A 136 -36.96 -15.31 11.43
C ALA A 136 -37.79 -16.00 12.53
N ALA A 137 -37.65 -17.31 12.74
CA ALA A 137 -38.44 -18.06 13.71
C ALA A 137 -37.89 -17.98 15.16
N GLY A 138 -36.59 -17.76 15.34
CA GLY A 138 -35.97 -17.68 16.67
C GLY A 138 -36.26 -16.38 17.42
N MET A 139 -36.36 -15.26 16.70
CA MET A 139 -36.53 -13.93 17.31
C MET A 139 -37.95 -13.71 17.86
N ALA A 140 -38.97 -14.27 17.20
CA ALA A 140 -40.35 -14.19 17.68
C ALA A 140 -40.58 -15.03 18.95
N ALA A 141 -39.98 -16.23 19.05
CA ALA A 141 -40.05 -17.04 20.26
C ALA A 141 -39.31 -16.41 21.44
N PHE A 142 -38.17 -15.74 21.19
CA PHE A 142 -37.41 -15.04 22.24
C PHE A 142 -38.15 -13.81 22.77
N LEU A 143 -38.79 -13.02 21.91
CA LEU A 143 -39.59 -11.87 22.34
C LEU A 143 -40.84 -12.29 23.13
N ILE A 144 -41.52 -13.37 22.74
CA ILE A 144 -42.66 -13.91 23.50
C ILE A 144 -42.20 -14.45 24.86
N PHE A 145 -41.08 -15.16 24.93
CA PHE A 145 -40.52 -15.65 26.18
C PHE A 145 -40.12 -14.51 27.13
N LEU A 146 -39.49 -13.46 26.60
CA LEU A 146 -39.08 -12.28 27.39
C LEU A 146 -40.30 -11.51 27.92
N PHE A 147 -41.38 -11.44 27.15
CA PHE A 147 -42.64 -10.82 27.57
C PHE A 147 -43.36 -11.64 28.66
N ILE A 148 -43.36 -12.96 28.57
CA ILE A 148 -43.95 -13.85 29.60
C ILE A 148 -43.14 -13.78 30.91
N VAL A 149 -41.81 -13.78 30.82
CA VAL A 149 -40.93 -13.68 31.99
C VAL A 149 -41.01 -12.30 32.67
N MET A 150 -41.11 -11.20 31.89
CA MET A 150 -41.37 -9.87 32.46
C MET A 150 -42.79 -9.71 33.01
N GLY A 151 -43.79 -10.38 32.43
CA GLY A 151 -45.17 -10.34 32.92
C GLY A 151 -45.37 -10.99 34.30
N MET A 152 -44.59 -12.03 34.62
CA MET A 152 -44.65 -12.71 35.93
C MET A 152 -44.07 -11.89 37.10
N GLN A 153 -43.25 -10.87 36.85
CA GLN A 153 -42.63 -10.05 37.91
C GLN A 153 -43.52 -8.86 38.35
N LEU A 154 -44.61 -8.57 37.63
CA LEU A 154 -45.47 -7.39 37.88
C LEU A 154 -46.83 -7.73 38.54
N SER A 155 -47.07 -8.99 38.89
CA SER A 155 -48.31 -9.47 39.52
C SER A 155 -48.14 -9.98 40.96
N HIS A 156 -47.09 -9.52 41.65
CA HIS A 156 -46.86 -9.77 43.08
C HIS A 156 -46.75 -8.45 43.85
#